data_AF-A0A2P4XIR9-F1
#
_entry.id   AF-A0A2P4XIR9-F1
#
_cell.length_a   1.000
_cell.length_b   1.000
_cell.length_c   1.000
_cell.angle_alpha   90.00
_cell.angle_beta   90.00
_cell.angle_gamma   90.00
#
_symmetry.space_group_name_H-M   'P 1'
#
loop_
_entity.id
_entity.type
_entity.pdbx_description
1 polymer ?
#
loop_
_entity_poly.entity_id
_entity_poly.type
_entity_poly.pdbx_seq_one_letter_code
_entity_poly.pdbx_strand_id
1 'polypeptide(L)'
;MMNAAIACVLGASTLAVAFADPRVMIESTYTDTKGLNDLAKTAWQNKGGKYMGTATDIKQLGDPYYIKVLNDTSDFGMITPANAMKWDATEPKQGVFTFDDADKIVAFANKTGAQVRCHTLVWQWEYLLTIGDSSMLTLMI
;
A
#
# COMPACT_ATOMS: atom_id res chain seq x y z
N MET A 1 -13.09 3.01 52.43
CA MET A 1 -12.42 4.33 52.62
C MET A 1 -10.92 4.12 52.39
N MET A 2 -10.29 5.08 51.68
CA MET A 2 -8.85 5.24 51.38
C MET A 2 -8.24 4.27 50.35
N ASN A 3 -7.38 4.66 49.39
CA ASN A 3 -6.94 5.97 48.88
C ASN A 3 -6.26 5.74 47.51
N ALA A 4 -6.44 6.66 46.58
CA ALA A 4 -5.74 6.67 45.29
C ALA A 4 -4.27 7.07 45.47
N ALA A 5 -3.36 6.43 44.72
CA ALA A 5 -2.04 6.94 44.44
C ALA A 5 -1.67 6.63 42.98
N ILE A 6 -1.77 7.68 42.16
CA ILE A 6 -1.23 7.75 40.80
C ILE A 6 0.29 7.88 40.94
N ALA A 7 1.05 6.89 40.46
CA ALA A 7 2.50 7.00 40.39
C ALA A 7 2.90 7.68 39.07
N CYS A 8 3.47 8.88 39.22
CA CYS A 8 3.94 9.76 38.16
C CYS A 8 5.27 9.25 37.58
N VAL A 9 5.43 9.40 36.27
CA VAL A 9 6.59 9.01 35.46
C VAL A 9 7.84 9.79 35.88
N LEU A 10 8.97 9.11 36.09
CA LEU A 10 10.30 9.71 36.03
C LEU A 10 11.06 9.07 34.86
N GLY A 11 11.22 9.85 33.81
CA GLY A 11 12.02 9.52 32.65
C GLY A 11 13.51 9.66 32.93
N ALA A 12 14.28 8.69 32.48
CA ALA A 12 15.71 8.83 32.22
C ALA A 12 16.01 8.12 30.90
N SER A 13 15.79 8.82 29.78
CA SER A 13 16.34 8.43 28.49
C SER A 13 17.70 9.10 28.36
N THR A 14 18.78 8.36 28.60
CA THR A 14 20.14 8.82 28.28
C THR A 14 20.28 8.91 26.76
N LEU A 15 20.45 10.13 26.26
CA LEU A 15 20.76 10.42 24.86
C LEU A 15 22.26 10.11 24.64
N ALA A 16 22.57 8.94 24.08
CA ALA A 16 23.91 8.69 23.55
C ALA A 16 23.97 9.21 22.10
N VAL A 17 24.78 10.25 21.88
CA VAL A 17 25.08 10.76 20.54
C VAL A 17 26.02 9.76 19.85
N ALA A 18 25.54 9.10 18.81
CA ALA A 18 26.34 8.20 17.98
C ALA A 18 27.17 9.00 16.97
N PHE A 19 28.48 8.72 16.90
CA PHE A 19 29.30 9.11 15.76
C PHE A 19 28.78 8.34 14.53
N ALA A 20 28.43 9.07 13.47
CA ALA A 20 27.75 8.55 12.29
C ALA A 20 28.65 7.62 11.46
N ASP A 21 28.35 6.32 11.49
CA ASP A 21 28.65 5.38 10.40
C ASP A 21 27.41 5.36 9.47
N PRO A 22 27.56 5.50 8.14
CA PRO A 22 26.44 5.47 7.19
C PRO A 22 25.70 4.11 7.13
N ARG A 23 26.07 3.12 7.96
CA ARG A 23 25.36 1.83 8.12
C ARG A 23 24.44 1.75 9.34
N VAL A 24 24.22 2.83 10.09
CA VAL A 24 23.28 2.81 11.22
C VAL A 24 21.84 2.78 10.70
N MET A 25 21.39 1.60 10.28
CA MET A 25 20.00 1.22 10.39
C MET A 25 19.68 1.30 11.88
N ILE A 26 18.79 2.21 12.27
CA ILE A 26 18.29 2.23 13.65
C ILE A 26 17.62 0.88 13.87
N GLU A 27 18.21 0.07 14.76
CA GLU A 27 17.69 -1.25 15.07
C GLU A 27 16.27 -1.10 15.62
N SER A 28 15.33 -1.85 15.05
CA SER A 28 13.95 -1.80 15.50
C SER A 28 13.86 -2.28 16.94
N THR A 29 13.26 -1.48 17.81
CA THR A 29 12.94 -1.89 19.19
C THR A 29 11.68 -2.76 19.25
N TYR A 30 11.03 -3.01 18.11
CA TYR A 30 9.89 -3.91 17.98
C TYR A 30 10.35 -5.36 18.05
N THR A 31 9.88 -6.10 19.06
CA THR A 31 10.29 -7.48 19.36
C THR A 31 9.24 -8.54 19.03
N ASP A 32 8.04 -8.11 18.61
CA ASP A 32 6.94 -9.00 18.23
C ASP A 32 7.09 -9.42 16.76
N THR A 33 6.40 -10.49 16.35
CA THR A 33 6.54 -11.12 15.03
C THR A 33 5.42 -10.74 14.07
N LYS A 34 4.49 -9.86 14.48
CA LYS A 34 3.38 -9.43 13.63
C LYS A 34 3.88 -8.44 12.59
N GLY A 35 3.49 -8.66 11.34
CA GLY A 35 3.71 -7.70 10.27
C GLY A 35 2.80 -6.47 10.38
N LEU A 36 3.08 -5.45 9.55
CA LEU A 36 2.39 -4.17 9.54
C LEU A 36 0.87 -4.29 9.35
N ASN A 37 0.42 -5.17 8.45
CA ASN A 37 -0.99 -5.41 8.20
C ASN A 37 -1.66 -6.16 9.36
N ASP A 38 -0.96 -7.08 10.03
CA ASP A 38 -1.47 -7.76 11.21
C ASP A 38 -1.67 -6.80 12.39
N LEU A 39 -0.74 -5.86 12.56
CA LEU A 39 -0.86 -4.77 13.52
C LEU A 39 -2.05 -3.86 13.19
N ALA A 40 -2.20 -3.46 11.92
CA ALA A 40 -3.33 -2.63 11.50
C ALA A 40 -4.69 -3.33 11.70
N LYS A 41 -4.77 -4.62 11.35
CA LYS A 41 -5.95 -5.44 11.63
C LYS A 41 -6.23 -5.44 13.13
N THR A 42 -5.23 -5.77 13.95
CA THR A 42 -5.34 -5.84 15.42
C THR A 42 -5.81 -4.52 16.04
N ALA A 43 -5.25 -3.39 15.62
CA ALA A 43 -5.60 -2.08 16.17
C ALA A 43 -7.04 -1.63 15.82
N TRP A 44 -7.62 -2.16 14.74
CA TRP A 44 -8.91 -1.73 14.19
C TRP A 44 -9.98 -2.82 14.12
N GLN A 45 -9.78 -3.98 14.77
CA GLN A 45 -10.68 -5.15 14.70
C GLN A 45 -12.15 -4.80 14.97
N ASN A 46 -12.40 -3.93 15.96
CA ASN A 46 -13.76 -3.55 16.37
C ASN A 46 -14.25 -2.23 15.75
N LYS A 47 -13.53 -1.68 14.75
CA LYS A 47 -13.78 -0.36 14.17
C LYS A 47 -13.90 -0.39 12.64
N GLY A 48 -14.39 -1.50 12.10
CA GLY A 48 -14.57 -1.70 10.66
C GLY A 48 -13.33 -2.18 9.91
N GLY A 49 -12.27 -2.57 10.63
CA GLY A 49 -11.04 -3.12 10.06
C GLY A 49 -10.22 -2.09 9.28
N LYS A 50 -8.90 -2.15 9.45
CA LYS A 50 -7.95 -1.44 8.59
C LYS A 50 -6.90 -2.45 8.13
N TYR A 51 -6.27 -2.14 7.01
CA TYR A 51 -5.19 -2.91 6.43
C TYR A 51 -3.98 -2.01 6.26
N MET A 52 -2.81 -2.63 6.25
CA MET A 52 -1.65 -2.03 5.58
C MET A 52 -1.54 -2.66 4.21
N GLY A 53 -1.29 -1.81 3.22
CA GLY A 53 -1.16 -2.22 1.83
C GLY A 53 -0.10 -1.39 1.14
N THR A 54 0.24 -1.80 -0.07
CA THR A 54 1.25 -1.12 -0.88
C THR A 54 0.83 -1.06 -2.35
N ALA A 55 1.39 -0.12 -3.08
CA ALA A 55 1.24 -0.06 -4.52
C ALA A 55 2.34 -0.88 -5.20
N THR A 56 2.01 -1.51 -6.33
CA THR A 56 2.98 -2.20 -7.19
C THR A 56 2.69 -1.90 -8.65
N ASP A 57 3.66 -2.15 -9.51
CA ASP A 57 3.50 -2.05 -10.95
C ASP A 57 4.13 -3.30 -11.62
N ILE A 58 3.81 -3.53 -12.88
CA ILE A 58 4.19 -4.76 -13.59
C ILE A 58 5.70 -4.96 -13.67
N LYS A 59 6.45 -3.87 -13.77
CA LYS A 59 7.91 -3.90 -13.90
C LYS A 59 8.58 -4.51 -12.67
N GLN A 60 7.97 -4.39 -11.50
CA GLN A 60 8.52 -4.86 -10.22
C GLN A 60 8.21 -6.35 -9.99
N LEU A 61 7.21 -6.92 -10.66
CA LEU A 61 6.86 -8.34 -10.49
C LEU A 61 7.90 -9.30 -11.09
N GLY A 62 8.91 -8.80 -11.80
CA GLY A 62 10.06 -9.59 -12.25
C GLY A 62 11.17 -9.74 -11.20
N ASP A 63 11.17 -8.92 -10.14
CA ASP A 63 12.23 -8.91 -9.14
C ASP A 63 11.92 -9.90 -7.99
N PRO A 64 12.74 -10.95 -7.78
CA PRO A 64 12.50 -11.95 -6.75
C PRO A 64 12.61 -11.39 -5.33
N TYR A 65 13.45 -10.37 -5.10
CA TYR A 65 13.59 -9.74 -3.78
C TYR A 65 12.38 -8.88 -3.46
N TYR A 66 11.89 -8.13 -4.45
CA TYR A 66 10.67 -7.34 -4.32
C TYR A 66 9.46 -8.22 -4.08
N ILE A 67 9.27 -9.28 -4.89
CA ILE A 67 8.15 -10.21 -4.72
C ILE A 67 8.20 -10.92 -3.37
N LYS A 68 9.40 -11.25 -2.84
CA LYS A 68 9.50 -11.86 -1.52
C LYS A 68 8.82 -11.00 -0.44
N VAL A 69 9.06 -9.69 -0.46
CA VAL A 69 8.46 -8.75 0.49
C VAL A 69 6.99 -8.51 0.17
N LEU A 70 6.63 -8.32 -1.10
CA LEU A 70 5.25 -8.07 -1.51
C LEU A 70 4.32 -9.28 -1.24
N ASN A 71 4.86 -10.50 -1.26
CA ASN A 71 4.14 -11.73 -0.96
C ASN A 71 3.86 -11.92 0.54
N ASP A 72 4.50 -11.13 1.41
CA ASP A 72 4.24 -11.18 2.84
C ASP A 72 2.97 -10.39 3.19
N THR A 73 1.84 -11.09 3.28
CA THR A 73 0.55 -10.47 3.61
C THR A 73 0.43 -10.07 5.08
N SER A 74 1.34 -10.51 5.94
CA SER A 74 1.43 -10.01 7.32
C SER A 74 1.84 -8.54 7.33
N ASP A 75 2.63 -8.11 6.35
CA ASP A 75 3.00 -6.70 6.12
C ASP A 75 2.03 -5.99 5.17
N PHE A 76 1.69 -6.62 4.04
CA PHE A 76 0.86 -6.01 3.00
C PHE A 76 -0.35 -6.86 2.64
N GLY A 77 -1.46 -6.64 3.35
CA GLY A 77 -2.73 -7.33 3.11
C GLY A 77 -3.53 -6.77 1.94
N MET A 78 -3.06 -5.70 1.29
CA MET A 78 -3.75 -5.06 0.19
C MET A 78 -2.79 -4.50 -0.86
N ILE A 79 -3.11 -4.70 -2.13
CA ILE A 79 -2.29 -4.29 -3.27
C ILE A 79 -3.07 -3.31 -4.13
N THR A 80 -2.42 -2.23 -4.55
CA THR A 80 -2.98 -1.27 -5.50
C THR A 80 -2.14 -1.28 -6.79
N PRO A 81 -2.71 -1.61 -7.96
CA PRO A 81 -2.03 -1.41 -9.24
C PRO A 81 -1.72 0.08 -9.42
N ALA A 82 -0.44 0.43 -9.50
CA ALA A 82 -0.01 1.83 -9.51
C ALA A 82 -0.43 2.54 -10.79
N ASN A 83 -0.36 1.86 -11.94
CA ASN A 83 -0.67 2.43 -13.26
C ASN A 83 -1.54 1.51 -14.13
N ALA A 84 -1.43 0.18 -13.97
CA ALA A 84 -2.06 -0.79 -14.86
C ALA A 84 -3.61 -0.74 -14.89
N MET A 85 -4.26 -0.06 -13.94
CA MET A 85 -5.72 0.13 -13.89
C MET A 85 -6.15 1.58 -14.17
N LYS A 86 -5.24 2.43 -14.64
CA LYS A 86 -5.57 3.80 -15.02
C LYS A 86 -6.05 3.85 -16.47
N TRP A 87 -6.60 4.98 -16.88
CA TRP A 87 -7.34 5.08 -18.15
C TRP A 87 -6.44 4.76 -19.35
N ASP A 88 -5.30 5.43 -19.47
CA ASP A 88 -4.35 5.20 -20.57
C ASP A 88 -3.88 3.74 -20.68
N ALA A 89 -3.76 3.04 -19.55
CA ALA A 89 -3.43 1.62 -19.50
C ALA A 89 -4.60 0.72 -19.92
N THR A 90 -5.83 1.05 -19.51
CA THR A 90 -7.01 0.18 -19.70
C THR A 90 -7.80 0.46 -20.97
N GLU A 91 -7.73 1.68 -21.50
CA GLU A 91 -8.37 2.11 -22.74
C GLU A 91 -7.42 3.05 -23.52
N PRO A 92 -6.31 2.53 -24.07
CA PRO A 92 -5.30 3.34 -24.77
C PRO A 92 -5.83 4.01 -26.05
N LYS A 93 -6.97 3.56 -26.57
CA LYS A 93 -7.74 4.22 -27.63
C LYS A 93 -9.21 4.06 -27.29
N GLN A 94 -10.01 5.10 -27.55
CA GLN A 94 -11.45 5.07 -27.26
C GLN A 94 -12.12 3.83 -27.88
N GLY A 95 -12.86 3.08 -27.05
CA GLY A 95 -13.52 1.82 -27.40
C GLY A 95 -12.61 0.60 -27.49
N VAL A 96 -11.30 0.74 -27.23
CA VAL A 96 -10.32 -0.35 -27.28
C VAL A 96 -9.75 -0.59 -25.90
N PHE A 97 -10.30 -1.59 -25.21
CA PHE A 97 -9.91 -1.94 -23.86
C PHE A 97 -8.84 -3.03 -23.81
N THR A 98 -7.95 -2.96 -22.83
CA THR A 98 -7.05 -4.05 -22.43
C THR A 98 -6.92 -4.09 -20.91
N PHE A 99 -6.78 -5.29 -20.35
CA PHE A 99 -6.62 -5.49 -18.91
C PHE A 99 -5.44 -6.40 -18.57
N ASP A 100 -4.61 -6.76 -19.55
CA ASP A 100 -3.58 -7.81 -19.41
C ASP A 100 -2.62 -7.54 -18.24
N ASP A 101 -2.19 -6.30 -18.07
CA ASP A 101 -1.26 -5.91 -17.01
C ASP A 101 -1.98 -5.76 -15.66
N ALA A 102 -3.22 -5.29 -15.63
CA ALA A 102 -4.02 -5.27 -14.41
C ALA A 102 -4.29 -6.70 -13.90
N ASP A 103 -4.64 -7.61 -14.81
CA ASP A 103 -4.97 -9.00 -14.52
C ASP A 103 -3.78 -9.76 -13.94
N LYS A 104 -2.55 -9.49 -14.40
CA LYS A 104 -1.33 -10.04 -13.79
C LYS A 104 -1.17 -9.61 -12.33
N ILE A 105 -1.44 -8.35 -11.99
CA ILE A 105 -1.35 -7.86 -10.60
C ILE A 105 -2.47 -8.44 -9.75
N VAL A 106 -3.70 -8.53 -10.29
CA VAL A 106 -4.84 -9.15 -9.58
C VAL A 106 -4.59 -10.64 -9.35
N ALA A 107 -4.05 -11.35 -10.34
CA ALA A 107 -3.68 -12.76 -10.21
C ALA A 107 -2.59 -12.97 -9.15
N PHE A 108 -1.60 -12.07 -9.08
CA PHE A 108 -0.62 -12.07 -8.00
C PHE A 108 -1.32 -11.92 -6.64
N ALA A 109 -2.13 -10.87 -6.45
CA ALA A 109 -2.82 -10.61 -5.18
C ALA A 109 -3.73 -11.77 -4.75
N ASN A 110 -4.47 -12.36 -5.68
CA ASN A 110 -5.29 -13.54 -5.42
C ASN A 110 -4.46 -14.74 -4.94
N LYS A 111 -3.27 -14.95 -5.52
CA LYS A 111 -2.37 -16.04 -5.12
C LYS A 111 -1.82 -15.83 -3.71
N THR A 112 -1.55 -14.59 -3.32
CA THR A 112 -0.99 -14.28 -1.99
C THR A 112 -2.05 -14.17 -0.90
N GLY A 113 -3.32 -14.01 -1.28
CA GLY A 113 -4.43 -13.72 -0.36
C GLY A 113 -4.57 -12.25 -0.01
N ALA A 114 -3.81 -11.37 -0.67
CA ALA A 114 -3.98 -9.93 -0.56
C ALA A 114 -5.25 -9.46 -1.28
N GLN A 115 -5.93 -8.48 -0.72
CA GLN A 115 -7.03 -7.82 -1.40
C GLN A 115 -6.52 -6.81 -2.43
N VAL A 116 -7.35 -6.40 -3.38
CA VAL A 116 -7.00 -5.39 -4.39
C VAL A 116 -7.80 -4.12 -4.19
N ARG A 117 -7.15 -2.97 -4.30
CA ARG A 117 -7.83 -1.68 -4.53
C ARG A 117 -7.59 -1.26 -5.95
N CYS A 118 -8.67 -1.10 -6.71
CA CYS A 118 -8.58 -0.57 -8.05
C CYS A 118 -8.28 0.93 -8.01
N HIS A 119 -7.41 1.37 -8.90
CA HIS A 119 -6.99 2.77 -9.03
C HIS A 119 -6.64 3.01 -10.51
N THR A 120 -7.39 3.79 -11.27
CA THR A 120 -8.57 4.61 -10.94
C THR A 120 -9.41 4.77 -12.21
N LEU A 121 -10.71 5.01 -12.07
CA LEU A 121 -11.59 5.15 -13.24
C LEU A 121 -11.45 6.51 -13.94
N VAL A 122 -11.31 7.60 -13.18
CA VAL A 122 -11.23 8.96 -13.74
C VAL A 122 -10.15 9.75 -13.04
N TRP A 123 -9.23 10.36 -13.81
CA TRP A 123 -8.17 11.22 -13.28
C TRP A 123 -7.66 12.22 -14.32
N GLN A 124 -7.26 13.41 -13.88
CA GLN A 124 -6.96 14.55 -14.76
C GLN A 124 -5.62 14.48 -15.53
N TRP A 125 -4.65 13.69 -15.05
CA TRP A 125 -3.25 13.81 -15.47
C TRP A 125 -2.83 12.79 -16.55
N GLU A 126 -3.62 11.75 -16.79
CA GLU A 126 -3.25 10.64 -17.67
C GLU A 126 -4.29 10.43 -18.78
N TYR A 127 -4.80 11.54 -19.32
CA TYR A 127 -5.62 11.52 -20.52
C TYR A 127 -4.77 11.30 -21.76
N LEU A 128 -5.29 10.50 -22.70
CA LEU A 128 -4.84 10.52 -24.08
C LEU A 128 -5.07 11.93 -24.66
N LEU A 129 -4.07 12.50 -25.35
CA LEU A 129 -4.10 13.83 -25.98
C LEU A 129 -5.26 14.04 -26.99
N THR A 130 -6.05 13.01 -27.30
CA THR A 130 -7.26 13.10 -28.14
C THR A 130 -8.51 13.55 -27.39
N ILE A 131 -8.50 13.61 -26.05
CA ILE A 131 -9.62 14.12 -25.22
C ILE A 131 -9.38 15.61 -24.87
N GLY A 132 -8.92 16.38 -25.86
CA GLY A 132 -8.63 17.81 -25.73
C GLY A 132 -9.85 18.72 -25.91
N ASP A 133 -11.05 18.17 -26.09
CA ASP A 133 -12.28 18.94 -26.14
C ASP A 133 -12.96 18.89 -24.77
N SER A 134 -13.02 20.04 -24.10
CA SER A 134 -13.59 20.25 -22.77
C SER A 134 -15.09 19.94 -22.66
N SER A 135 -15.71 19.48 -23.75
CA SER A 135 -17.11 19.08 -23.83
C SER A 135 -17.38 17.57 -23.59
N MET A 136 -16.35 16.70 -23.61
CA MET A 136 -16.55 15.24 -23.53
C MET A 136 -16.27 14.66 -22.14
N LEU A 137 -16.98 15.19 -21.14
CA LEU A 137 -17.21 14.50 -19.86
C LEU A 137 -18.23 13.38 -20.09
N THR A 138 -17.89 12.39 -20.91
CA THR A 138 -18.73 11.20 -21.08
C THR A 138 -18.47 10.27 -19.90
N LEU A 139 -19.35 10.45 -18.93
CA LEU A 139 -19.70 9.54 -17.87
C LEU A 139 -19.77 8.09 -18.38
N MET A 140 -18.87 7.22 -17.90
CA MET A 140 -19.15 5.79 -17.79
C MET A 140 -19.56 5.51 -16.34
N ILE A 141 -20.87 5.40 -16.11
CA ILE A 141 -21.48 4.51 -15.11
C ILE A 141 -22.32 3.51 -15.88
#